data_AF-A0A4Q2U309-F1
#
_entry.id   AF-A0A4Q2U309-F1
#
_cell.length_a   1.000
_cell.length_b   1.000
_cell.length_c   1.000
_cell.angle_alpha   90.00
_cell.angle_beta   90.00
_cell.angle_gamma   90.00
#
_symmetry.space_group_name_H-M   'P 1'
#
loop_
_entity.id
_entity.type
_entity.pdbx_description
1 polymer ?
#
loop_
_entity_poly.entity_id
_entity_poly.type
_entity_poly.pdbx_seq_one_letter_code
_entity_poly.pdbx_strand_id
1 'polypeptide(L)' 'MLEPPERRTAPLGLRLLPSLKAALDKAAKDERRPIASYVEIVLTDHLRAKGYLPAASEQQ' A
#
# COMPACT_ATOMS: atom_id res chain seq x y z
N MET A 1 14.68 -24.24 2.84
CA MET A 1 13.26 -24.06 3.15
C MET A 1 12.92 -22.66 2.67
N LEU A 2 12.16 -22.50 1.59
CA LEU A 2 11.76 -21.17 1.11
C LEU A 2 10.68 -20.67 2.07
N GLU A 3 10.93 -19.57 2.76
CA GLU A 3 9.95 -18.94 3.64
C GLU A 3 8.71 -18.54 2.82
N PRO A 4 7.49 -18.77 3.33
CA PRO A 4 6.28 -18.41 2.60
C PRO A 4 6.21 -16.89 2.45
N PRO A 5 5.79 -16.37 1.28
CA PRO A 5 5.74 -14.93 1.04
C PRO A 5 4.89 -14.24 2.12
N GLU A 6 5.41 -13.12 2.61
CA GLU A 6 4.77 -12.28 3.62
C GLU A 6 3.32 -11.99 3.20
N ARG A 7 2.35 -12.44 4.02
CA ARG A 7 0.93 -12.28 3.71
C ARG A 7 0.44 -10.96 4.31
N ARG A 8 -0.41 -10.26 3.56
CA ARG A 8 -1.19 -9.10 4.02
C ARG A 8 -2.16 -9.51 5.14
N THR A 9 -1.66 -9.69 6.35
CA THR A 9 -2.38 -10.20 7.53
C THR A 9 -2.86 -9.08 8.46
N ALA A 10 -2.31 -7.87 8.34
CA ALA A 10 -2.68 -6.71 9.15
C ALA A 10 -3.71 -5.82 8.42
N PRO A 11 -5.00 -5.84 8.81
CA PRO A 11 -5.98 -4.94 8.24
C PRO A 11 -5.72 -3.49 8.69
N LEU A 12 -5.64 -2.56 7.74
CA LEU A 12 -5.47 -1.13 8.01
C LEU A 12 -6.82 -0.39 7.93
N GLY A 13 -7.38 -0.02 9.07
CA GLY A 13 -8.61 0.79 9.15
C GLY A 13 -8.30 2.29 9.12
N LEU A 14 -8.44 2.95 7.97
CA LEU A 14 -8.24 4.40 7.83
C LEU A 14 -9.57 5.15 7.82
N ARG A 15 -9.69 6.21 8.63
CA ARG A 15 -10.71 7.24 8.44
C ARG A 15 -10.13 8.32 7.54
N LEU A 16 -10.79 8.56 6.43
CA LEU A 16 -10.35 9.48 5.40
C LEU A 16 -11.52 10.34 4.95
N LEU A 17 -11.22 11.57 4.55
CA LEU A 17 -12.21 12.50 4.06
C LEU A 17 -12.91 11.92 2.81
N PRO A 18 -14.21 12.20 2.59
CA PRO A 18 -14.93 11.70 1.44
C PRO A 18 -14.29 12.15 0.12
N SER A 19 -13.80 13.39 0.05
CA SER A 19 -13.08 13.91 -1.12
C SER A 19 -11.79 13.15 -1.40
N LEU A 20 -11.07 12.73 -0.35
CA LEU A 20 -9.84 11.93 -0.48
C LEU A 20 -10.18 10.51 -0.95
N LYS A 21 -11.24 9.90 -0.42
CA LYS A 21 -11.73 8.58 -0.88
C LYS A 21 -12.08 8.60 -2.36
N ALA A 22 -12.76 9.65 -2.82
CA ALA A 22 -13.15 9.79 -4.22
C ALA A 22 -11.93 9.94 -5.14
N ALA A 23 -10.92 10.71 -4.73
CA ALA A 23 -9.66 10.82 -5.46
C ALA A 23 -8.91 9.48 -5.53
N LEU A 24 -8.82 8.76 -4.40
CA LEU A 24 -8.21 7.42 -4.34
C LEU A 24 -8.94 6.42 -5.24
N ASP A 25 -10.28 6.42 -5.22
CA ASP A 25 -11.09 5.55 -6.07
C ASP A 25 -10.85 5.82 -7.56
N LYS A 26 -10.77 7.10 -7.95
CA LYS A 26 -10.47 7.49 -9.33
C LYS A 26 -9.06 7.06 -9.75
N ALA A 27 -8.05 7.32 -8.93
CA ALA A 27 -6.66 6.95 -9.22
C ALA A 27 -6.49 5.41 -9.30
N ALA A 28 -7.13 4.67 -8.40
CA ALA A 28 -7.10 3.21 -8.41
C ALA A 28 -7.77 2.64 -9.68
N LYS A 29 -8.89 3.22 -10.12
CA LYS A 29 -9.57 2.83 -11.37
C LYS A 29 -8.72 3.10 -12.61
N ASP A 30 -8.03 4.24 -12.65
CA ASP A 30 -7.13 4.61 -13.74
C ASP A 30 -6.03 3.56 -13.92
N GLU A 31 -5.43 3.13 -12.81
CA GLU A 31 -4.40 2.09 -12.74
C GLU A 31 -4.93 0.64 -12.88
N ARG A 32 -6.26 0.45 -12.99
CA ARG A 32 -6.94 -0.86 -12.96
C ARG A 32 -6.51 -1.72 -11.76
N ARG A 33 -6.39 -1.10 -10.59
CA ARG A 33 -6.04 -1.76 -9.33
C ARG A 33 -7.14 -1.50 -8.29
N PRO A 34 -7.37 -2.43 -7.35
CA PRO A 34 -8.22 -2.12 -6.21
C PRO A 34 -7.57 -1.03 -5.34
N ILE A 35 -8.40 -0.21 -4.69
CA ILE A 35 -7.94 0.90 -3.81
C ILE A 35 -6.92 0.40 -2.79
N ALA A 36 -7.12 -0.79 -2.21
CA ALA A 36 -6.19 -1.37 -1.25
C ALA A 36 -4.78 -1.60 -1.84
N SER A 37 -4.67 -2.08 -3.08
CA SER A 37 -3.38 -2.26 -3.75
C SER A 37 -2.76 -0.93 -4.16
N TYR A 38 -3.57 0.02 -4.62
CA TYR A 38 -3.08 1.36 -4.94
C TYR A 38 -2.50 2.05 -3.68
N VAL A 39 -3.25 2.02 -2.57
CA VAL A 39 -2.80 2.57 -1.29
C VAL A 39 -1.53 1.90 -0.82
N GLU A 40 -1.41 0.57 -0.90
CA GLU A 40 -0.19 -0.13 -0.51
C GLU A 40 1.02 0.34 -1.31
N ILE A 41 0.92 0.41 -2.64
CA ILE A 41 2.03 0.86 -3.50
C ILE A 41 2.45 2.28 -3.11
N VAL A 42 1.50 3.21 -3.00
CA VAL A 42 1.78 4.60 -2.63
C VAL A 42 2.38 4.70 -1.23
N LEU A 43 1.88 3.92 -0.26
CA LEU A 43 2.44 3.90 1.09
C LEU A 43 3.86 3.35 1.09
N THR A 44 4.10 2.23 0.42
CA THR A 44 5.41 1.60 0.32
C THR A 44 6.42 2.53 -0.33
N ASP A 45 6.05 3.16 -1.44
CA ASP A 45 6.88 4.15 -2.12
C ASP A 45 7.21 5.33 -1.22
N HIS A 46 6.20 5.92 -0.59
CA HIS A 46 6.37 7.07 0.31
C HIS A 46 7.22 6.74 1.55
N LEU A 47 7.01 5.56 2.15
CA LEU A 47 7.79 5.11 3.31
C LEU A 47 9.24 4.79 2.92
N ARG A 48 9.48 4.22 1.74
CA ARG A 48 10.83 4.00 1.21
C ARG A 48 11.53 5.32 0.91
N ALA A 49 10.85 6.25 0.25
CA ALA A 49 11.39 7.58 -0.08
C ALA A 49 11.78 8.36 1.19
N LYS A 50 11.07 8.14 2.30
CA LYS A 50 11.39 8.73 3.60
C LYS A 50 12.37 7.91 4.46
N GLY A 51 12.81 6.74 3.99
CA GLY A 51 13.72 5.86 4.72
C GLY A 51 13.07 5.11 5.89
N TYR A 52 11.74 5.11 6.02
CA TYR A 52 11.01 4.34 7.05
C TYR A 52 10.82 2.87 6.69
N LEU A 53 10.91 2.53 5.40
CA LEU A 53 10.81 1.15 4.94
C LEU A 53 12.06 0.80 4.12
N PRO A 54 12.80 -0.27 4.48
CA PRO A 54 13.92 -0.72 3.66
C PRO A 54 13.42 -1.15 2.26
N ALA A 55 14.22 -0.88 1.22
CA ALA A 55 13.90 -1.23 -0.15
C ALA A 55 13.95 -2.75 -0.34
N ALA A 56 12.83 -3.43 -0.08
CA ALA A 56 12.57 -4.87 -0.35
C ALA A 56 13.83 -5.75 -0.35
N SER A 57 14.51 -5.87 0.78
CA SER A 57 15.55 -6.87 1.04
C SER A 57 15.85 -6.93 2.54
N GLU A 58 14.85 -6.93 3.44
CA GLU A 58 15.16 -7.25 4.85
C GLU A 58 13.98 -7.68 5.72
N GLN A 59 12.91 -8.24 5.15
CA GLN A 59 11.87 -8.86 5.96
C GLN A 59 11.63 -10.27 5.41
N GLN A 60 12.12 -11.22 6.21
CA GLN A 60 12.13 -12.67 6.06
C GLN A 60 10.72 -13.26 6.12
#